data_AF-A0A5C6VQY1-F1
#
_entry.id   AF-A0A5C6VQY1-F1
#
_cell.length_a   1.000
_cell.length_b   1.000
_cell.length_c   1.000
_cell.angle_alpha   90.00
_cell.angle_beta   90.00
_cell.angle_gamma   90.00
#
_symmetry.space_group_name_H-M   'P 1'
#
loop_
_entity.id
_entity.type
_entity.pdbx_description
1 polymer ?
#
loop_
_entity_poly.entity_id
_entity_poly.type
_entity_poly.pdbx_seq_one_letter_code
_entity_poly.pdbx_strand_id
1 'polypeptide(L)'
;MKDAMQIRLWTLLVHVRRLRVERRRRLLKEARLRVERAPADTAGQKQAIEHHDAKRGGILAACKNGNAAAMLWRMALRRHDDDRFPLEDALSRALHVERQAQAEAERASRALQREMLGEDDARTRVRGLKAAQHCDDDPDA
;
A
#
# COMPACT_ATOMS: atom_id res chain seq x y z
N MET A 1 14.93 30.09 -34.85
CA MET A 1 14.95 30.48 -33.41
C MET A 1 13.81 29.84 -32.59
N LYS A 2 12.57 29.77 -33.11
CA LYS A 2 11.42 29.20 -32.38
C LYS A 2 11.58 27.70 -32.08
N ASP A 3 12.20 26.94 -32.97
CA ASP A 3 12.32 25.47 -32.86
C ASP A 3 13.36 25.05 -31.82
N ALA A 4 14.49 25.76 -31.75
CA ALA A 4 15.50 25.55 -30.71
C ALA A 4 14.95 25.79 -29.29
N MET A 5 14.08 26.79 -29.11
CA MET A 5 13.42 27.06 -27.83
C MET A 5 12.38 25.98 -27.50
N GLN A 6 11.59 25.52 -28.48
CA GLN A 6 10.65 24.42 -28.29
C GLN A 6 11.38 23.11 -27.92
N ILE A 7 12.49 22.78 -28.58
CA ILE A 7 13.29 21.59 -28.27
C ILE A 7 13.85 21.66 -26.84
N ARG A 8 14.35 22.83 -26.41
CA ARG A 8 14.82 23.03 -25.03
C ARG A 8 13.68 22.83 -24.02
N LEU A 9 12.50 23.41 -24.28
CA LEU A 9 11.32 23.25 -23.42
C LEU A 9 10.93 21.77 -23.28
N TRP A 10 10.79 21.05 -24.40
CA TRP A 10 10.42 19.64 -24.37
C TRP A 10 11.49 18.76 -23.73
N THR A 11 12.77 19.10 -23.88
CA THR A 11 13.87 18.41 -23.20
C THR A 11 13.78 18.59 -21.68
N LEU A 12 13.48 19.80 -21.20
CA LEU A 12 13.22 20.05 -19.78
C LEU A 12 11.99 19.27 -19.29
N LEU A 13 10.91 19.22 -20.08
CA LEU A 13 9.71 18.44 -19.74
C LEU A 13 10.02 16.94 -19.61
N VAL A 14 10.84 16.37 -20.51
CA VAL A 14 11.32 14.98 -20.38
C VAL A 14 12.06 14.77 -19.06
N HIS A 15 12.96 15.69 -18.71
CA HIS A 15 13.72 15.59 -17.46
C HIS A 15 12.81 15.64 -16.22
N VAL A 16 11.87 16.59 -16.16
CA VAL A 16 10.90 16.70 -15.08
C VAL A 16 10.03 15.44 -14.97
N ARG A 17 9.56 14.91 -16.11
CA ARG A 17 8.74 13.69 -16.12
C ARG A 17 9.52 12.46 -15.66
N ARG A 18 10.77 12.31 -16.06
CA ARG A 18 11.66 11.26 -15.55
C ARG A 18 11.78 11.31 -14.03
N LEU A 19 12.00 12.50 -13.45
CA LEU A 19 12.05 12.66 -11.99
C LEU A 19 10.71 12.29 -11.32
N ARG A 20 9.58 12.61 -11.95
CA ARG A 20 8.26 12.19 -11.46
C ARG A 20 8.09 10.67 -11.50
N VAL A 21 8.51 10.01 -12.59
CA VAL A 21 8.50 8.55 -12.72
C VAL A 21 9.35 7.90 -11.62
N GLU A 22 10.57 8.40 -11.39
CA GLU A 22 11.45 7.91 -10.32
C GLU A 22 10.79 8.07 -8.94
N ARG A 23 10.16 9.21 -8.67
CA ARG A 23 9.41 9.44 -7.43
C ARG A 23 8.23 8.48 -7.29
N ARG A 24 7.45 8.25 -8.36
CA ARG A 24 6.32 7.31 -8.35
C ARG A 24 6.78 5.86 -8.16
N ARG A 25 7.92 5.47 -8.72
CA ARG A 25 8.52 4.14 -8.49
C ARG A 25 8.85 3.93 -7.02
N ARG A 26 9.44 4.92 -6.35
CA ARG A 26 9.72 4.86 -4.90
C ARG A 26 8.44 4.70 -4.09
N LEU A 27 7.42 5.51 -4.37
CA LEU A 27 6.12 5.42 -3.70
C LEU A 27 5.43 4.06 -3.91
N LEU A 28 5.50 3.50 -5.13
CA LEU A 28 4.97 2.16 -5.40
C LEU A 28 5.74 1.08 -4.62
N LYS A 29 7.07 1.19 -4.54
CA LYS A 29 7.89 0.27 -3.75
C LYS A 29 7.51 0.33 -2.27
N GLU A 30 7.37 1.52 -1.71
CA GLU A 30 6.93 1.71 -0.32
C GLU A 30 5.54 1.12 -0.07
N ALA A 31 4.58 1.36 -0.98
CA ALA A 31 3.24 0.81 -0.87
C ALA A 31 3.23 -0.72 -0.92
N ARG A 32 4.05 -1.33 -1.79
CA ARG A 32 4.21 -2.80 -1.86
C ARG A 32 4.78 -3.39 -0.58
N LEU A 33 5.78 -2.74 0.02
CA LEU A 33 6.32 -3.17 1.32
C LEU A 33 5.26 -3.15 2.43
N ARG A 34 4.31 -2.20 2.40
CA ARG A 34 3.19 -2.19 3.34
C ARG A 34 2.24 -3.36 3.09
N VAL A 35 1.93 -3.66 1.83
CA VAL A 35 1.11 -4.83 1.44
C VAL A 35 1.76 -6.13 1.88
N GLU A 36 3.08 -6.26 1.78
CA GLU A 36 3.81 -7.46 2.21
C GLU A 36 3.78 -7.66 3.73
N ARG A 37 3.73 -6.57 4.51
CA ARG A 37 3.75 -6.63 5.99
C ARG A 37 2.36 -6.83 6.60
N ALA A 38 1.32 -6.26 6.00
CA ALA A 38 -0.03 -6.27 6.56
C ALA A 38 -0.59 -7.69 6.88
N PRO A 39 -0.31 -8.74 6.09
CA PRO A 39 -0.75 -10.10 6.43
C PRO A 39 -0.16 -10.63 7.73
N ALA A 40 1.07 -10.24 8.08
CA ALA A 40 1.71 -10.66 9.33
C ALA A 40 1.00 -10.03 10.54
N ASP A 41 0.59 -8.76 10.43
CA ASP A 41 -0.19 -8.09 11.46
C ASP A 41 -1.56 -8.74 11.64
N THR A 42 -2.27 -9.02 10.53
CA THR A 42 -3.56 -9.74 10.55
C THR A 42 -3.40 -11.14 11.16
N ALA A 43 -2.34 -11.88 10.83
CA ALA A 43 -2.07 -13.19 11.38
C ALA A 43 -1.80 -13.13 12.89
N GLY A 44 -1.05 -12.14 13.36
CA GLY A 44 -0.80 -11.93 14.79
C GLY A 44 -2.08 -11.67 15.57
N GLN A 45 -3.02 -10.88 15.03
CA GLN A 45 -4.32 -10.65 15.68
C GLN A 45 -5.20 -11.90 15.71
N LYS A 46 -5.20 -12.70 14.64
CA LYS A 46 -5.92 -13.99 14.62
C LYS A 46 -5.37 -14.94 15.68
N GLN A 47 -4.05 -15.04 15.78
CA GLN A 47 -3.39 -15.88 16.79
C GLN A 47 -3.73 -15.41 18.22
N ALA A 48 -3.84 -14.10 18.46
CA ALA A 48 -4.25 -13.57 19.75
C ALA A 48 -5.68 -13.98 20.14
N ILE A 49 -6.61 -13.99 19.18
CA ILE A 49 -7.98 -14.49 19.38
C ILE A 49 -7.99 -15.99 19.64
N GLU A 50 -7.23 -16.78 18.87
CA GLU A 50 -7.12 -18.23 19.07
C GLU A 50 -6.57 -18.55 20.48
N HIS A 51 -5.57 -17.80 20.95
CA HIS A 51 -5.03 -17.94 22.30
C HIS A 51 -6.04 -17.55 23.38
N HIS A 52 -6.83 -16.51 23.13
CA HIS A 52 -7.94 -16.11 24.02
C HIS A 52 -9.00 -17.22 24.13
N ASP A 53 -9.40 -17.80 23.00
CA ASP A 53 -10.38 -18.90 22.92
C ASP A 53 -9.86 -20.17 23.61
N ALA A 54 -8.57 -20.50 23.42
CA ALA A 54 -7.92 -21.62 24.11
C ALA A 54 -7.92 -21.44 25.63
N LYS A 55 -7.56 -20.23 26.12
CA LYS A 55 -7.61 -19.88 27.55
C LYS A 55 -9.03 -19.98 28.11
N ARG A 56 -10.02 -19.51 27.36
CA ARG A 56 -11.45 -19.62 27.74
C ARG A 56 -11.86 -21.07 27.99
N GLY A 57 -11.42 -21.99 27.13
CA GLY A 57 -11.61 -23.43 27.30
C GLY A 57 -11.05 -23.95 28.64
N GLY A 58 -9.86 -23.50 29.01
CA GLY A 58 -9.24 -23.82 30.31
C GLY A 58 -10.04 -23.31 31.52
N ILE A 59 -10.55 -22.08 31.45
CA ILE A 59 -11.41 -21.49 32.51
C ILE A 59 -12.70 -22.30 32.66
N LEU A 60 -13.34 -22.67 31.56
CA LEU A 60 -14.56 -23.48 31.56
C LEU A 60 -14.33 -24.89 32.14
N ALA A 61 -13.20 -25.52 31.81
CA ALA A 61 -12.82 -26.82 32.35
C ALA A 61 -12.60 -26.75 33.87
N ALA A 62 -11.93 -25.70 34.37
CA ALA A 62 -11.73 -25.48 35.80
C ALA A 62 -13.06 -25.24 36.55
N CYS A 63 -13.99 -24.50 35.93
CA CYS A 63 -15.29 -24.19 36.52
C CYS A 63 -16.18 -25.44 36.71
N LYS A 64 -16.08 -26.45 35.84
CA LYS A 64 -16.86 -27.69 35.96
C LYS A 64 -16.49 -28.54 37.19
N ASN A 65 -15.34 -28.29 37.81
CA ASN A 65 -14.76 -29.16 38.85
C ASN A 65 -14.91 -28.64 40.29
N GLY A 66 -15.68 -27.56 40.57
CA GLY A 66 -15.79 -27.04 41.95
C GLY A 66 -17.02 -26.16 42.21
N ASN A 67 -17.81 -26.52 43.23
CA ASN A 67 -19.12 -25.90 43.53
C ASN A 67 -19.04 -24.68 44.49
N ALA A 68 -17.97 -24.56 45.30
CA ALA A 68 -17.87 -23.53 46.35
C ALA A 68 -17.58 -22.10 45.84
N ALA A 69 -17.15 -21.93 44.58
CA ALA A 69 -16.72 -20.65 44.01
C ALA A 69 -17.46 -20.26 42.71
N ALA A 70 -18.65 -20.80 42.47
CA ALA A 70 -19.38 -20.64 41.20
C ALA A 70 -19.65 -19.18 40.79
N MET A 71 -19.77 -18.26 41.75
CA MET A 71 -19.90 -16.82 41.46
C MET A 71 -18.57 -16.21 40.99
N LEU A 72 -17.45 -16.55 41.64
CA LEU A 72 -16.11 -16.08 41.26
C LEU A 72 -15.72 -16.56 39.86
N TRP A 73 -16.03 -17.82 39.53
CA TRP A 73 -15.80 -18.35 38.18
C TRP A 73 -16.63 -17.66 37.11
N ARG A 74 -17.91 -17.36 37.39
CA ARG A 74 -18.76 -16.59 36.47
C ARG A 74 -18.24 -15.18 36.24
N MET A 75 -17.75 -14.51 37.29
CA MET A 75 -17.13 -13.19 37.17
C MET A 75 -15.83 -13.23 36.38
N ALA A 76 -14.98 -14.24 36.62
CA ALA A 76 -13.73 -14.43 35.89
C ALA A 76 -13.99 -14.70 34.40
N LEU A 77 -14.95 -15.58 34.08
CA LEU A 77 -15.32 -15.87 32.70
C LEU A 77 -15.89 -14.63 32.00
N ARG A 78 -16.76 -13.88 32.67
CA ARG A 78 -17.32 -12.63 32.11
C ARG A 78 -16.22 -11.62 31.80
N ARG A 79 -15.30 -11.40 32.75
CA ARG A 79 -14.16 -10.50 32.55
C ARG A 79 -13.27 -10.96 31.40
N HIS A 80 -13.00 -12.26 31.28
CA HIS A 80 -12.25 -12.82 30.16
C HIS A 80 -12.97 -12.60 28.83
N ASP A 81 -14.29 -12.82 28.79
CA ASP A 81 -15.11 -12.62 27.59
C ASP A 81 -15.17 -11.14 27.19
N ASP A 82 -15.16 -10.21 28.15
CA ASP A 82 -15.08 -8.76 27.89
C ASP A 82 -13.75 -8.38 27.18
N ASP A 83 -12.65 -9.09 27.45
CA ASP A 83 -11.35 -8.89 26.78
C ASP A 83 -11.34 -9.35 25.31
N ARG A 84 -12.38 -10.04 24.84
CA ARG A 84 -12.51 -10.47 23.45
C ARG A 84 -12.75 -9.29 22.50
N PHE A 85 -13.56 -8.32 22.93
CA PHE A 85 -13.96 -7.22 22.07
C PHE A 85 -12.78 -6.37 21.57
N PRO A 86 -11.81 -5.96 22.42
CA PRO A 86 -10.60 -5.28 21.96
C PRO A 86 -9.78 -6.08 20.94
N LEU A 87 -9.76 -7.42 21.01
CA LEU A 87 -9.03 -8.28 20.07
C LEU A 87 -9.73 -8.32 18.70
N GLU A 88 -11.06 -8.44 18.69
CA GLU A 88 -11.86 -8.41 17.45
C GLU A 88 -11.77 -7.04 16.76
N ASP A 89 -11.81 -5.97 17.54
CA ASP A 89 -11.60 -4.60 17.06
C ASP A 89 -10.17 -4.39 16.52
N ALA A 90 -9.15 -4.94 17.18
CA ALA A 90 -7.77 -4.94 16.66
C ALA A 90 -7.64 -5.72 15.34
N LEU A 91 -8.27 -6.89 15.22
CA LEU A 91 -8.31 -7.66 13.98
C LEU A 91 -9.03 -6.88 12.86
N SER A 92 -10.17 -6.26 13.16
CA SER A 92 -10.92 -5.43 12.21
C SER A 92 -10.07 -4.28 11.67
N ARG A 93 -9.34 -3.59 12.55
CA ARG A 93 -8.35 -2.56 12.15
C ARG A 93 -7.24 -3.12 11.28
N ALA A 94 -6.65 -4.26 11.62
CA ALA A 94 -5.59 -4.88 10.83
C ALA A 94 -6.08 -5.22 9.40
N LEU A 95 -7.26 -5.82 9.27
CA LEU A 95 -7.92 -6.09 7.99
C LEU A 95 -8.25 -4.82 7.20
N HIS A 96 -8.61 -3.74 7.90
CA HIS A 96 -8.82 -2.45 7.26
C HIS A 96 -7.51 -1.88 6.69
N VAL A 97 -6.43 -1.91 7.47
CA VAL A 97 -5.09 -1.46 7.05
C VAL A 97 -4.59 -2.28 5.87
N GLU A 98 -4.80 -3.60 5.87
CA GLU A 98 -4.44 -4.48 4.75
C GLU A 98 -5.13 -4.05 3.45
N ARG A 99 -6.45 -3.84 3.49
CA ARG A 99 -7.22 -3.35 2.34
C ARG A 99 -6.77 -1.95 1.89
N GLN A 100 -6.47 -1.06 2.83
CA GLN A 100 -5.94 0.26 2.52
C GLN A 100 -4.58 0.18 1.82
N ALA A 101 -3.67 -0.67 2.31
CA ALA A 101 -2.36 -0.87 1.71
C ALA A 101 -2.47 -1.39 0.27
N GLN A 102 -3.37 -2.34 0.01
CA GLN A 102 -3.66 -2.84 -1.33
C GLN A 102 -4.17 -1.72 -2.25
N ALA A 103 -5.16 -0.96 -1.79
CA ALA A 103 -5.70 0.17 -2.55
C ALA A 103 -4.64 1.26 -2.83
N GLU A 104 -3.75 1.53 -1.87
CA GLU A 104 -2.61 2.44 -2.05
C GLU A 104 -1.63 1.94 -3.10
N ALA A 105 -1.27 0.65 -3.07
CA ALA A 105 -0.38 0.05 -4.05
C ALA A 105 -0.97 0.12 -5.48
N GLU A 106 -2.27 -0.15 -5.63
CA GLU A 106 -2.94 0.02 -6.92
C GLU A 106 -2.96 1.47 -7.40
N ARG A 107 -3.29 2.43 -6.51
CA ARG A 107 -3.28 3.86 -6.84
C ARG A 107 -1.88 4.32 -7.25
N ALA A 108 -0.85 3.88 -6.53
CA ALA A 108 0.54 4.17 -6.85
C ALA A 108 0.96 3.56 -8.20
N SER A 109 0.51 2.33 -8.50
CA SER A 109 0.74 1.67 -9.79
C SER A 109 0.11 2.45 -10.95
N ARG A 110 -1.18 2.78 -10.84
CA ARG A 110 -1.89 3.61 -11.84
C ARG A 110 -1.23 4.98 -12.03
N ALA A 111 -0.79 5.61 -10.94
CA ALA A 111 -0.09 6.89 -11.01
C ALA A 111 1.27 6.77 -11.71
N LEU A 112 2.03 5.70 -11.46
CA LEU A 112 3.29 5.43 -12.15
C LEU A 112 3.07 5.21 -13.65
N GLN A 113 2.06 4.41 -14.03
CA GLN A 113 1.72 4.18 -15.44
C GLN A 113 1.43 5.49 -16.18
N ARG A 114 0.65 6.39 -15.57
CA ARG A 114 0.37 7.72 -16.17
C ARG A 114 1.62 8.56 -16.37
N GLU A 115 2.53 8.58 -15.40
CA GLU A 115 3.78 9.35 -15.54
C GLU A 115 4.71 8.73 -16.60
N MET A 116 4.78 7.39 -16.70
CA MET A 116 5.56 6.70 -17.72
C MET A 116 5.04 7.03 -19.13
N LEU A 117 3.73 6.95 -19.37
CA LEU A 117 3.12 7.35 -20.64
C LEU A 117 3.44 8.80 -20.99
N GLY A 118 3.38 9.70 -20.01
CA GLY A 118 3.73 11.10 -20.21
C GLY A 118 5.22 11.31 -20.53
N GLU A 119 6.12 10.55 -19.89
CA GLU A 119 7.56 10.59 -20.19
C GLU A 119 7.83 10.14 -21.62
N ASP A 120 7.18 9.07 -22.06
CA ASP A 120 7.32 8.51 -23.40
C ASP A 120 6.76 9.45 -24.48
N ASP A 121 5.60 10.10 -24.24
CA ASP A 121 5.07 11.15 -25.12
C ASP A 121 6.06 12.32 -25.26
N ALA A 122 6.56 12.83 -24.13
CA ALA A 122 7.51 13.94 -24.14
C ALA A 122 8.81 13.57 -24.90
N ARG A 123 9.31 12.34 -24.72
CA ARG A 123 10.47 11.83 -25.47
C ARG A 123 10.19 11.76 -26.97
N THR A 124 9.02 11.26 -27.33
CA THR A 124 8.59 11.15 -28.73
C THR A 124 8.52 12.51 -29.40
N ARG A 125 7.97 13.52 -28.71
CA ARG A 125 7.93 14.90 -29.21
C ARG A 125 9.31 15.53 -29.36
N VAL A 126 10.22 15.34 -28.42
CA VAL A 126 11.62 15.80 -28.56
C VAL A 126 12.27 15.18 -29.79
N ARG A 127 12.09 13.88 -30.01
CA ARG A 127 12.65 13.18 -31.20
C ARG A 127 12.08 13.75 -32.49
N GLY A 128 10.76 13.94 -32.57
CA GLY A 128 10.10 14.52 -33.73
C GLY A 128 10.59 15.93 -34.06
N LEU A 129 10.70 16.80 -33.04
CA LEU A 129 11.19 18.18 -33.24
C LEU A 129 12.66 18.21 -33.70
N LYS A 130 13.51 17.34 -33.15
CA LYS A 130 14.92 17.24 -33.59
C LYS A 130 15.05 16.73 -35.02
N ALA A 131 14.22 15.76 -35.41
CA ALA A 131 14.20 15.25 -36.77
C ALA A 131 13.74 16.33 -37.77
N ALA A 132 12.68 17.08 -37.44
CA ALA A 132 12.21 18.18 -38.28
C ALA A 132 13.27 19.29 -38.44
N GLN A 133 13.99 19.64 -37.36
CA GLN A 133 15.08 20.61 -37.44
C GLN A 133 16.20 20.16 -38.40
N HIS A 134 16.55 18.87 -38.41
CA HIS A 134 17.57 18.35 -39.34
C HIS A 134 17.12 18.37 -40.81
N CYS A 135 15.83 18.20 -41.08
CA CYS A 135 15.29 18.30 -42.45
C CYS A 135 15.22 19.74 -42.96
N ASP A 136 15.04 20.72 -42.08
CA ASP A 136 15.02 22.15 -42.45
C ASP A 136 16.44 22.73 -42.62
N ASP A 137 17.47 22.09 -42.05
CA ASP A 137 18.88 22.48 -42.14
C ASP A 137 19.59 21.94 -43.41
N ASP A 138 18.92 21.13 -44.25
CA ASP A 138 19.40 20.62 -45.55
C ASP A 138 18.68 21.35 -46.73
N PRO A 139 19.21 22.47 -47.24
CA PRO A 139 18.64 23.16 -48.41
C PRO A 139 19.12 22.63 -49.78
N ASP A 140 20.07 21.68 -49.83
CA ASP A 140 20.71 21.17 -51.05
C ASP A 140 20.67 19.63 -51.16
N ALA A 141 19.48 19.03 -51.21
CA ALA A 141 19.28 17.64 -51.64
C ALA A 141 18.46 17.56 -52.94
#